data_AF-A0A661F2B0-F1
#
_entry.id   AF-A0A661F2B0-F1
#
_cell.length_a   1.000
_cell.length_b   1.000
_cell.length_c   1.000
_cell.angle_alpha   90.00
_cell.angle_beta   90.00
_cell.angle_gamma   90.00
#
_symmetry.space_group_name_H-M   'P 1'
#
loop_
_entity.id
_entity.type
_entity.pdbx_description
1 polymer ?
#
loop_
_entity_poly.entity_id
_entity_poly.type
_entity_poly.pdbx_seq_one_letter_code
_entity_poly.pdbx_strand_id
1 'polypeptide(L)'
;MLVSTGNGPISEVTLVSCLKLVLDADALLVSDGNSTYSAFCEAEKVFHGIINMSQGQWIIKGVFHIQNVNAYHHWFKSWLDRFHGVATKYLPNYLGWCRVMDKNRDLTPETLLHYAIRDFQHLTVT
;
A
#
# COMPACT_ATOMS: atom_id res chain seq x y z
N MET A 1 -4.00 2.78 2.78
CA MET A 1 -4.09 1.69 1.78
C MET A 1 -3.10 1.99 0.65
N LEU A 2 -2.31 1.01 0.19
CA LEU A 2 -1.40 1.18 -0.95
C LEU A 2 -2.15 0.85 -2.23
N VAL A 3 -2.36 1.82 -3.13
CA VAL A 3 -2.95 1.59 -4.45
C VAL A 3 -1.94 2.04 -5.50
N SER A 4 -1.35 1.07 -6.20
CA SER A 4 -0.47 1.32 -7.34
C SER A 4 -1.33 1.38 -8.61
N THR A 5 -1.47 2.56 -9.20
CA THR A 5 -2.23 2.78 -10.43
C THR A 5 -1.41 2.42 -11.67
N GLY A 6 -0.93 1.17 -11.76
CA GLY A 6 -0.19 0.64 -12.91
C GLY A 6 1.07 1.42 -13.33
N ASN A 7 1.73 0.95 -14.41
CA ASN A 7 2.86 1.65 -15.05
C ASN A 7 2.43 2.41 -16.32
N GLY A 8 1.12 2.52 -16.57
CA GLY A 8 0.56 3.24 -17.70
C GLY A 8 0.38 4.73 -17.41
N PRO A 9 0.05 5.56 -18.42
CA PRO A 9 -0.26 6.96 -18.19
C PRO A 9 -1.41 7.09 -17.21
N ILE A 10 -1.19 7.88 -16.16
CA ILE A 10 -2.19 8.14 -15.13
C ILE A 10 -3.31 8.97 -15.77
N SER A 11 -4.53 8.42 -15.78
CA SER A 11 -5.73 9.11 -16.26
C SER A 11 -6.76 9.19 -15.14
N GLU A 12 -7.60 10.22 -15.17
CA GLU A 12 -8.68 10.41 -14.19
C GLU A 12 -9.62 9.19 -14.12
N VAL A 13 -9.94 8.59 -15.27
CA VAL A 13 -10.76 7.38 -15.36
C VAL A 13 -10.12 6.19 -14.63
N THR A 14 -8.80 6.04 -14.75
CA THR A 14 -8.04 5.00 -14.04
C THR A 14 -8.03 5.27 -12.54
N LEU A 15 -7.85 6.53 -12.12
CA LEU A 15 -7.89 6.90 -10.71
C LEU A 15 -9.27 6.63 -10.09
N VAL A 16 -10.35 7.02 -10.76
CA VAL A 16 -11.71 6.75 -10.29
C VAL A 16 -11.98 5.25 -10.17
N SER A 17 -11.63 4.46 -11.17
CA SER A 17 -11.90 3.01 -11.12
C SER A 17 -11.06 2.25 -10.09
N CYS A 18 -9.84 2.70 -9.78
CA CYS A 18 -8.95 2.00 -8.84
C CYS A 18 -8.98 2.56 -7.42
N LEU A 19 -9.03 3.89 -7.24
CA LEU A 19 -8.90 4.53 -5.94
C LEU A 19 -10.25 4.72 -5.25
N LYS A 20 -11.31 5.08 -5.99
CA LYS A 20 -12.60 5.39 -5.38
C LYS A 20 -13.20 4.23 -4.57
N LEU A 21 -12.98 3.00 -5.02
CA LEU A 21 -13.48 1.79 -4.35
C LEU A 21 -12.73 1.47 -3.05
N VAL A 22 -11.64 2.18 -2.78
CA VAL A 22 -10.60 1.78 -1.82
C VAL A 22 -10.27 2.91 -0.83
N LEU A 23 -10.65 4.15 -1.14
CA LEU A 23 -10.44 5.30 -0.28
C LEU A 23 -11.62 5.50 0.67
N ASP A 24 -11.32 5.63 1.96
CA ASP A 24 -12.28 6.11 2.95
C ASP A 24 -12.54 7.62 2.77
N ALA A 25 -13.68 8.08 3.28
CA ALA A 25 -14.13 9.47 3.13
C ALA A 25 -13.18 10.50 3.79
N ASP A 26 -12.41 10.08 4.78
CA ASP A 26 -11.41 10.86 5.51
C ASP A 26 -9.96 10.56 5.07
N ALA A 27 -9.79 9.78 4.00
CA ALA A 27 -8.48 9.44 3.49
C ALA A 27 -7.71 10.68 2.98
N LEU A 28 -6.40 10.70 3.24
CA LEU A 28 -5.46 11.65 2.64
C LEU A 28 -4.74 10.96 1.48
N LEU A 29 -5.00 11.39 0.25
CA LEU A 29 -4.22 10.98 -0.91
C LEU A 29 -2.93 11.77 -0.97
N VAL A 30 -1.79 11.09 -1.01
CA VAL A 30 -0.47 11.71 -1.14
C VAL A 30 0.11 11.40 -2.52
N SER A 31 0.47 12.43 -3.30
CA SER A 31 1.08 12.26 -4.62
C SER A 31 2.19 13.27 -4.92
N ASP A 32 2.92 13.03 -6.01
CA ASP A 32 4.05 13.83 -6.51
C ASP A 32 3.66 15.18 -7.14
N GLY A 33 2.38 15.56 -7.09
CA GLY A 33 1.87 16.81 -7.63
C GLY A 33 1.47 16.77 -9.10
N ASN A 34 1.37 15.58 -9.72
CA ASN A 34 0.75 15.47 -11.03
C ASN A 34 -0.71 15.96 -11.00
N SER A 35 -1.08 16.84 -11.94
CA SER A 35 -2.37 17.53 -12.01
C SER A 35 -3.57 16.58 -12.11
N THR A 36 -3.40 15.36 -12.62
CA THR A 36 -4.46 14.35 -12.67
C THR A 36 -4.90 13.92 -11.27
N TYR A 37 -3.99 13.88 -10.28
CA TYR A 37 -4.36 13.59 -8.90
C TYR A 37 -5.10 14.76 -8.24
N SER A 38 -4.71 16.00 -8.55
CA SER A 38 -5.42 17.19 -8.06
C SER A 38 -6.86 17.22 -8.55
N ALA A 39 -7.07 17.03 -9.85
CA ALA A 39 -8.41 16.97 -10.45
C ALA A 39 -9.28 15.86 -9.83
N PHE A 40 -8.70 14.67 -9.63
CA PHE A 40 -9.39 13.56 -8.97
C PHE A 40 -9.79 13.90 -7.52
N CYS A 41 -8.89 14.50 -6.73
CA CYS A 41 -9.18 14.85 -5.34
C CYS A 41 -10.27 15.92 -5.23
N GLU A 42 -10.27 16.90 -6.13
CA GLU A 42 -11.32 17.93 -6.22
C GLU A 42 -12.68 17.31 -6.56
N ALA A 43 -12.72 16.41 -7.56
CA ALA A 43 -13.95 15.74 -8.00
C ALA A 43 -14.54 14.82 -6.92
N GLU A 44 -13.69 14.04 -6.24
CA GLU A 44 -14.12 13.05 -5.24
C GLU A 44 -14.11 13.59 -3.80
N LYS A 45 -13.76 14.87 -3.60
CA LYS A 45 -13.68 15.56 -2.29
C LYS A 45 -12.78 14.84 -1.28
N VAL A 46 -11.66 14.29 -1.75
CA VAL A 46 -10.64 13.63 -0.94
C VAL A 46 -9.56 14.65 -0.58
N PHE A 47 -8.97 14.55 0.62
CA PHE A 47 -7.85 15.41 0.98
C PHE A 47 -6.63 15.09 0.11
N HIS A 48 -6.00 16.12 -0.46
CA HIS A 48 -4.79 15.96 -1.27
C HIS A 48 -3.57 16.53 -0.55
N GLY A 49 -2.55 15.69 -0.37
CA GLY A 49 -1.22 16.06 0.09
C GLY A 49 -0.22 15.97 -1.06
N ILE A 50 0.38 17.08 -1.43
CA ILE A 50 1.40 17.10 -2.49
C ILE A 50 2.78 17.00 -1.86
N ILE A 51 3.57 16.02 -2.28
CA ILE A 51 5.00 15.92 -1.98
C ILE A 51 5.82 16.47 -3.15
N ASN A 52 6.64 17.48 -2.88
CA ASN A 52 7.60 17.94 -3.86
C ASN A 52 8.92 17.17 -3.70
N MET A 53 9.05 16.05 -4.42
CA MET A 53 10.27 15.23 -4.42
C MET A 53 11.51 16.03 -4.89
N SER A 54 11.32 16.99 -5.81
CA SER A 54 12.41 17.82 -6.34
C SER A 54 12.98 18.80 -5.32
N GLN A 55 12.19 19.16 -4.30
CA GLN A 55 12.62 20.02 -3.18
C GLN A 55 12.98 19.22 -1.93
N GLY A 56 13.10 17.89 -2.03
CA GLY A 56 13.43 17.03 -0.89
C GLY A 56 12.33 16.94 0.18
N GLN A 57 11.08 17.31 -0.16
CA GLN A 57 9.95 17.17 0.74
C GLN A 57 9.40 15.74 0.67
N TRP A 58 9.81 14.91 1.64
CA TRP A 58 9.38 13.52 1.78
C TRP A 58 8.36 13.31 2.91
N ILE A 59 8.00 14.40 3.59
CA ILE A 59 7.25 14.41 4.84
C ILE A 59 6.03 15.31 4.68
N ILE A 60 4.84 14.74 4.80
CA ILE A 60 3.61 15.53 4.95
C ILE A 60 3.22 15.54 6.43
N LYS A 61 3.06 16.74 6.99
CA LYS A 61 2.60 16.99 8.37
C LYS A 61 3.42 16.28 9.47
N GLY A 62 4.66 15.88 9.21
CA GLY A 62 5.51 15.16 10.18
C GLY A 62 5.13 13.70 10.43
N VAL A 63 4.00 13.22 9.90
CA VAL A 63 3.44 11.89 10.22
C VAL A 63 3.62 10.90 9.06
N PHE A 64 3.61 11.38 7.81
CA PHE A 64 3.64 10.52 6.63
C PHE A 64 5.00 10.61 5.92
N HIS A 65 5.80 9.55 6.05
CA HIS A 65 7.10 9.43 5.41
C HIS A 65 7.00 8.49 4.20
N ILE A 66 6.99 9.04 2.98
CA ILE A 66 6.80 8.24 1.76
C ILE A 66 7.92 7.20 1.58
N GLN A 67 9.13 7.47 2.07
CA GLN A 67 10.22 6.50 1.98
C GLN A 67 9.97 5.27 2.86
N ASN A 68 9.24 5.40 3.99
CA ASN A 68 8.90 4.23 4.81
C ASN A 68 7.92 3.32 4.08
N VAL A 69 6.94 3.92 3.40
CA VAL A 69 5.98 3.21 2.54
C VAL A 69 6.70 2.53 1.38
N ASN A 70 7.61 3.23 0.70
CA ASN A 70 8.41 2.66 -0.39
C ASN A 70 9.35 1.55 0.09
N ALA A 71 9.98 1.71 1.25
CA ALA A 71 10.82 0.69 1.86
C ALA A 71 10.01 -0.57 2.21
N TYR A 72 8.81 -0.39 2.78
CA TYR A 72 7.90 -1.49 3.06
C TYR A 72 7.48 -2.24 1.78
N HIS A 73 7.15 -1.50 0.71
CA HIS A 73 6.82 -2.09 -0.58
C HIS A 73 8.01 -2.86 -1.19
N HIS A 74 9.20 -2.27 -1.16
CA HIS A 74 10.42 -2.91 -1.66
C HIS A 74 10.73 -4.20 -0.89
N TRP A 75 10.68 -4.14 0.44
CA TRP A 75 10.87 -5.29 1.31
C TRP A 75 9.91 -6.45 0.98
N PHE A 76 8.61 -6.16 0.83
CA PHE A 76 7.64 -7.19 0.49
C PHE A 76 7.90 -7.79 -0.90
N LYS A 77 8.25 -6.96 -1.89
CA LYS A 77 8.58 -7.42 -3.24
C LYS A 77 9.81 -8.34 -3.23
N SER A 78 10.89 -7.94 -2.55
CA SER A 78 12.09 -8.77 -2.39
C SER A 78 11.79 -10.09 -1.66
N TRP A 79 10.87 -10.08 -0.70
CA TRP A 79 10.42 -11.31 -0.03
C TRP A 79 9.65 -12.24 -0.98
N LEU A 80 8.84 -11.69 -1.88
CA LEU A 80 8.08 -12.43 -2.88
C LEU A 80 8.95 -13.05 -4.00
N ASP A 81 10.07 -12.43 -4.35
CA ASP A 81 10.95 -12.89 -5.45
C ASP A 81 11.43 -14.35 -5.27
N ARG A 82 11.46 -14.84 -4.02
CA ARG A 82 11.83 -16.22 -3.69
C ARG A 82 10.82 -17.29 -4.15
N PHE A 83 9.58 -16.89 -4.48
CA PHE A 83 8.51 -17.80 -4.87
C PHE A 83 8.31 -17.88 -6.39
N HIS A 84 9.17 -17.22 -7.19
CA HIS A 84 9.19 -17.30 -8.66
C HIS A 84 7.84 -17.09 -9.36
N GLY A 85 7.00 -16.20 -8.80
CA GLY A 85 5.69 -15.87 -9.35
C GLY A 85 4.57 -16.43 -8.49
N VAL A 86 3.78 -15.52 -7.89
CA VAL A 86 2.60 -15.85 -7.09
C VAL A 86 1.34 -15.37 -7.81
N ALA A 87 0.26 -16.16 -7.76
CA ALA A 87 -1.01 -15.70 -8.29
C ALA A 87 -1.54 -14.53 -7.45
N THR A 88 -1.94 -13.43 -8.10
CA THR A 88 -2.41 -12.20 -7.44
C THR A 88 -3.50 -12.45 -6.39
N LYS A 89 -4.39 -13.43 -6.64
CA LYS A 89 -5.46 -13.82 -5.71
C LYS A 89 -4.96 -14.28 -4.33
N TYR A 90 -3.69 -14.71 -4.22
CA TYR A 90 -3.10 -15.17 -2.96
C TYR A 90 -2.19 -14.12 -2.31
N LEU A 91 -1.96 -12.95 -2.92
CA LEU A 91 -1.10 -11.91 -2.34
C LEU A 91 -1.46 -11.53 -0.90
N PRO A 92 -2.74 -11.44 -0.49
CA PRO A 92 -3.08 -11.17 0.91
C PRO A 92 -2.50 -12.20 1.88
N ASN A 93 -2.53 -13.49 1.52
CA ASN A 93 -1.98 -14.57 2.34
C ASN A 93 -0.46 -14.47 2.44
N TYR A 94 0.21 -14.23 1.31
CA TYR A 94 1.66 -14.04 1.27
C TYR A 94 2.11 -12.83 2.08
N LEU A 95 1.35 -11.73 2.06
CA LEU A 95 1.62 -10.56 2.90
C LEU A 95 1.48 -10.89 4.39
N GLY A 96 0.46 -11.66 4.76
CA GLY A 96 0.27 -12.16 6.13
C GLY A 96 1.46 -13.02 6.58
N TRP A 97 1.87 -13.99 5.77
CA TRP A 97 3.02 -14.85 6.06
C TRP A 97 4.32 -14.07 6.16
N CYS A 98 4.55 -13.13 5.25
CA CYS A 98 5.71 -12.24 5.28
C CYS A 98 5.82 -11.51 6.62
N ARG A 99 4.72 -10.92 7.09
CA ARG A 99 4.66 -10.21 8.39
C ARG A 99 4.90 -11.14 9.58
N VAL A 100 4.31 -12.34 9.57
CA VAL A 100 4.48 -13.31 10.66
C VAL A 100 5.93 -13.76 10.75
N MET A 101 6.57 -14.07 9.62
CA MET A 101 7.96 -14.50 9.55
C MET A 101 8.97 -13.40 9.89
N ASP A 102 8.64 -12.14 9.60
CA ASP A 102 9.49 -11.00 9.94
C ASP A 102 9.49 -10.67 11.43
N LYS A 103 8.31 -10.79 12.06
CA LYS A 103 8.13 -10.49 13.50
C LYS A 103 8.57 -11.61 14.43
N ASN A 104 8.61 -12.86 13.96
CA ASN A 104 8.86 -14.02 14.81
C ASN A 104 10.06 -14.81 14.29
N ARG A 105 11.12 -14.90 15.10
CA ARG A 105 12.34 -15.66 14.75
C ARG A 105 12.26 -17.14 15.11
N ASP A 106 11.40 -17.50 16.07
CA ASP A 106 11.26 -18.87 16.60
C ASP A 106 9.92 -19.49 16.18
N LEU A 107 9.66 -19.52 14.88
CA LEU A 107 8.43 -20.12 14.34
C LEU A 107 8.52 -21.64 14.31
N THR A 108 7.58 -22.31 14.96
CA THR A 108 7.35 -23.74 14.79
C THR A 108 6.27 -23.99 13.74
N PRO A 109 6.21 -25.20 13.13
CA PRO A 109 5.13 -25.57 12.21
C PRO A 109 3.73 -25.40 12.81
N GLU A 110 3.57 -25.68 14.11
CA GLU A 110 2.31 -25.50 14.84
C GLU A 110 1.91 -24.03 14.93
N THR A 111 2.85 -23.14 15.31
CA THR A 111 2.57 -21.70 15.40
C THR A 111 2.22 -21.11 14.03
N LEU A 112 2.91 -21.54 12.97
CA LEU A 112 2.59 -21.15 11.59
C LEU A 112 1.18 -21.60 11.17
N LEU A 113 0.80 -22.82 11.51
CA LEU A 113 -0.54 -23.33 11.23
C LEU A 113 -1.62 -22.54 11.98
N HIS A 114 -1.38 -22.19 13.25
CA HIS A 114 -2.29 -21.33 14.01
C HIS A 114 -2.44 -19.94 13.39
N TYR A 115 -1.35 -19.35 12.90
CA TYR A 115 -1.43 -18.07 12.18
C TYR A 115 -2.16 -18.20 10.84
N ALA A 116 -2.04 -19.32 10.13
CA ALA A 116 -2.71 -19.53 8.86
C ALA A 116 -4.23 -19.75 8.99
N ILE A 117 -4.68 -20.35 10.09
CA ILE A 117 -6.10 -20.68 10.33
C ILE A 117 -6.84 -19.52 11.03
N ARG A 118 -6.16 -18.74 11.88
CA ARG A 118 -6.74 -17.54 12.49
C ARG A 118 -6.68 -16.42 11.46
N ASP A 119 -7.85 -15.90 11.07
CA ASP A 119 -8.01 -14.80 10.12
C ASP A 119 -6.85 -13.79 10.25
N PHE A 120 -6.10 -13.62 9.16
CA PHE A 120 -5.10 -12.58 9.03
C PHE A 120 -5.82 -11.22 9.01
N GLN A 121 -6.25 -10.73 10.18
CA GLN A 121 -6.82 -9.41 10.36
C GLN A 121 -5.73 -8.38 10.14
N HIS A 122 -5.50 -8.03 8.88
CA HIS A 122 -4.54 -6.99 8.56
C HIS A 122 -5.05 -5.97 7.54
N LEU A 123 -6.37 -5.90 7.35
CA LEU A 123 -7.03 -4.85 6.57
C LEU A 123 -8.00 -3.98 7.40
N THR A 124 -8.14 -4.22 8.70
CA THR A 124 -8.91 -3.30 9.56
C THR A 124 -8.01 -2.15 9.99
N VAL A 125 -7.89 -1.15 9.12
CA VAL A 125 -7.63 0.22 9.60
C VAL A 125 -8.92 0.63 10.31
N THR A 126 -8.78 1.01 11.59
CA THR A 126 -9.88 1.53 12.43
C THR A 126 -9.69 3.03 12.54
#